data_AF-A0A1I7XLL1-F1
#
_entry.id   AF-A0A1I7XLL1-F1
#
_cell.length_a   1.000
_cell.length_b   1.000
_cell.length_c   1.000
_cell.angle_alpha   90.00
_cell.angle_beta   90.00
_cell.angle_gamma   90.00
#
_symmetry.space_group_name_H-M   'P 1'
#
loop_
_entity.id
_entity.type
_entity.pdbx_description
1 polymer ?
#
loop_
_entity_poly.entity_id
_entity_poly.type
_entity_poly.pdbx_seq_one_letter_code
_entity_poly.pdbx_strand_id
1 'polypeptide(L)'
;MFVLISDVVNGEKEVTKQIFYGDFVFDRGTLMSDSHVNLRHPALRIIGCGESGSYGGEVDHTAYLSDNIGSLYLNQDFSDVLFIVDGEKFPAHKVLLAARSDYFRAMLYGGMKESDEGEIILEETSVFAFRVLLKYIYTAKLTLLEYREDQVMDILGLAHKYGFIKLQNAVADYLKAILNNKNLCHIFNISQLYMLHDLTEYCLVFADQNASEVLSTQGFLQLSLAAVTQLISRDSFCAPEIDIFSAIKEWVKVHPEVNNRSYSYFVPKFLKLSILGLLAPDTLLDAIEEQSKKRTTDLTHRGFLTPNTNIATAQLGACVVAGESPNALLNEPGILHDGDRNLTRHAIGDDEGIIIQLGSPYIINKLILQLWDREQRMYSYYVEVSMDRRDWARVVDHTKYLCRSRQTLFFSSRVVRFIRIVGTHNSQSNRMFHLVSLEALNSSEEFEIDPKTMLLIPSMNVATIANNALVIEGVSRCRNALLNGQTSDYDWDNGYTCHQLGSGAITVQLPQPYTISSMRLLLWDCDDRYYSYYVEVSVNQQDWKKVTDRQINQCRGWQLLEFPAVSVVFIKIVGTHNSANEVFHCVHFECPASSDAPPVDERSVIPAIQDYSIENN
;
A
#
# COMPACT_ATOMS: atom_id res chain seq x y z
N MET A 1 6.52 8.82 20.81
CA MET A 1 7.22 9.58 21.87
C MET A 1 6.15 10.31 22.69
N PHE A 2 5.95 9.99 23.96
CA PHE A 2 4.98 10.68 24.83
C PHE A 2 5.74 11.54 25.84
N VAL A 3 5.39 12.83 25.93
CA VAL A 3 5.86 13.73 26.99
C VAL A 3 4.79 13.75 28.09
N LEU A 4 5.17 13.39 29.31
CA LEU A 4 4.38 13.56 30.53
C LEU A 4 4.79 14.89 31.16
N ILE A 5 3.84 15.80 31.37
CA ILE A 5 3.99 16.92 32.31
C ILE A 5 2.96 16.70 33.40
N SER A 6 3.41 16.64 34.65
CA SER A 6 2.57 16.57 35.85
C SER A 6 2.72 17.87 36.62
N ASP A 7 1.62 18.59 36.83
CA ASP A 7 1.52 19.60 37.88
C ASP A 7 0.55 19.12 38.95
N VAL A 8 0.99 19.22 40.21
CA VAL A 8 0.27 18.79 41.42
C VAL A 8 -0.08 20.03 42.22
N VAL A 9 -1.37 20.30 42.40
CA VAL A 9 -1.85 21.13 43.50
C VAL A 9 -3.14 20.53 44.07
N ASN A 10 -3.14 20.30 45.39
CA ASN A 10 -4.22 19.80 46.24
C ASN A 10 -4.66 18.34 46.06
N GLY A 11 -3.75 17.43 46.42
CA GLY A 11 -4.06 16.46 47.47
C GLY A 11 -4.99 15.27 47.19
N GLU A 12 -5.53 15.09 45.99
CA GLU A 12 -6.22 13.86 45.59
C GLU A 12 -5.83 13.44 44.16
N LYS A 13 -5.34 12.21 44.00
CA LYS A 13 -4.96 11.65 42.70
C LYS A 13 -6.19 11.07 42.00
N GLU A 14 -6.75 11.79 41.03
CA GLU A 14 -7.55 11.19 39.96
C GLU A 14 -6.71 11.14 38.68
N VAL A 15 -6.53 9.94 38.11
CA VAL A 15 -5.93 9.76 36.78
C VAL A 15 -7.08 9.56 35.79
N THR A 16 -7.53 10.63 35.16
CA THR A 16 -8.45 10.55 34.02
C THR A 16 -7.64 10.44 32.73
N LYS A 17 -7.64 9.24 32.10
CA LYS A 17 -7.22 9.08 30.71
C LYS A 17 -8.33 9.59 29.81
N GLN A 18 -8.17 10.77 29.20
CA GLN A 18 -9.00 11.20 28.08
C GLN A 18 -8.37 10.69 26.77
N ILE A 19 -9.12 9.83 26.07
CA ILE A 19 -8.87 9.46 24.67
C ILE A 19 -9.85 10.32 23.85
N PHE A 20 -9.35 11.20 23.00
CA PHE A 20 -10.19 11.94 22.07
C PHE A 20 -10.52 11.05 20.87
N TYR A 21 -11.80 10.72 20.70
CA TYR A 21 -12.39 10.36 19.42
C TYR A 21 -13.44 11.42 19.07
N GLY A 22 -13.46 11.82 17.80
CA GLY A 22 -14.17 12.99 17.30
C GLY A 22 -15.70 12.94 17.36
N ASP A 23 -16.24 14.16 17.39
CA ASP A 23 -17.53 14.65 16.90
C ASP A 23 -18.81 13.89 17.26
N PHE A 24 -19.54 14.38 18.28
CA PHE A 24 -21.01 14.56 18.23
C PHE A 24 -21.44 15.59 19.28
N VAL A 25 -22.11 16.66 18.82
CA VAL A 25 -22.71 17.72 19.64
C VAL A 25 -24.09 17.28 20.11
N PHE A 26 -24.34 17.30 21.42
CA PHE A 26 -25.70 17.31 21.97
C PHE A 26 -25.86 18.38 23.06
N ASP A 27 -27.00 19.06 22.97
CA ASP A 27 -27.39 20.29 23.63
C ASP A 27 -27.69 20.11 25.14
N ARG A 28 -27.43 21.15 25.94
CA ARG A 28 -27.56 21.14 27.42
C ARG A 28 -28.99 21.49 27.85
N GLY A 29 -29.63 20.62 28.62
CA GLY A 29 -30.84 20.92 29.40
C GLY A 29 -30.67 20.52 30.87
N THR A 30 -30.71 21.52 31.76
CA THR A 30 -30.63 21.42 33.23
C THR A 30 -31.99 21.09 33.85
N LEU A 31 -32.03 20.32 34.96
CA LEU A 31 -32.90 20.57 36.14
C LEU A 31 -32.68 19.53 37.27
N MET A 32 -32.34 20.06 38.46
CA MET A 32 -32.79 19.77 39.86
C MET A 32 -33.64 18.51 40.12
N SER A 33 -33.71 17.87 41.29
CA SER A 33 -33.02 17.81 42.59
C SER A 33 -33.71 16.64 43.35
N ASP A 34 -32.99 16.01 44.29
CA ASP A 34 -33.48 15.56 45.62
C ASP A 34 -32.95 14.19 46.10
N SER A 35 -32.70 14.23 47.39
CA SER A 35 -31.98 13.37 48.33
C SER A 35 -32.63 12.04 48.71
N HIS A 36 -31.82 11.00 48.99
CA HIS A 36 -31.68 10.36 50.32
C HIS A 36 -30.81 9.07 50.31
N VAL A 37 -29.58 9.18 50.84
CA VAL A 37 -28.91 8.37 51.88
C VAL A 37 -29.03 6.81 51.93
N ASN A 38 -27.86 6.16 51.70
CA ASN A 38 -27.14 5.11 52.48
C ASN A 38 -26.95 3.64 52.00
N LEU A 39 -25.64 3.31 51.92
CA LEU A 39 -24.93 2.10 52.40
C LEU A 39 -25.05 0.75 51.65
N ARG A 40 -24.03 0.41 50.82
CA ARG A 40 -23.01 -0.66 51.06
C ARG A 40 -22.23 -1.02 49.77
N HIS A 41 -21.03 -1.54 50.00
CA HIS A 41 -19.86 -1.83 49.14
C HIS A 41 -20.07 -2.93 48.05
N PRO A 42 -19.05 -3.26 47.23
CA PRO A 42 -19.02 -3.13 45.78
C PRO A 42 -19.55 -4.36 45.01
N ALA A 43 -20.35 -4.14 43.97
CA ALA A 43 -20.73 -5.18 43.02
C ALA A 43 -19.75 -5.24 41.85
N LEU A 44 -19.33 -6.46 41.53
CA LEU A 44 -18.84 -6.91 40.23
C LEU A 44 -19.80 -6.52 39.08
N ARG A 45 -19.22 -6.51 37.87
CA ARG A 45 -19.83 -6.58 36.53
C ARG A 45 -20.35 -5.27 35.94
N ILE A 46 -19.60 -4.76 34.96
CA ILE A 46 -20.18 -4.21 33.73
C ILE A 46 -19.81 -5.17 32.60
N ILE A 47 -20.68 -6.14 32.36
CA ILE A 47 -20.89 -6.69 31.02
C ILE A 47 -22.26 -6.13 30.64
N GLY A 48 -22.30 -5.29 29.62
CA GLY A 48 -23.54 -4.74 29.10
C GLY A 48 -24.44 -5.87 28.61
N CYS A 49 -25.60 -6.02 29.26
CA CYS A 49 -26.82 -6.41 28.58
C CYS A 49 -27.66 -5.13 28.50
N GLY A 50 -27.90 -4.66 27.27
CA GLY A 50 -28.90 -3.64 27.04
C GLY A 50 -30.26 -4.23 27.32
N GLU A 51 -30.87 -3.86 28.44
CA GLU A 51 -32.31 -3.95 28.59
C GLU A 51 -32.94 -2.75 27.89
N SER A 52 -33.19 -2.91 26.59
CA SER A 52 -34.28 -2.22 25.92
C SER A 52 -35.23 -3.31 25.46
N GLY A 53 -36.29 -3.54 26.24
CA GLY A 53 -37.34 -4.49 25.93
C GLY A 53 -38.00 -4.18 24.59
N SER A 54 -37.60 -4.91 23.57
CA SER A 54 -38.38 -5.10 22.36
C SER A 54 -39.26 -6.32 22.59
N TYR A 55 -40.58 -6.16 22.54
CA TYR A 55 -41.53 -7.28 22.54
C TYR A 55 -41.49 -8.05 21.20
N GLY A 56 -40.32 -8.53 20.80
CA GLY A 56 -40.25 -9.70 19.93
C GLY A 56 -40.62 -10.90 20.78
N GLY A 57 -41.59 -11.73 20.40
CA GLY A 57 -41.97 -12.95 21.14
C GLY A 57 -40.88 -14.03 21.18
N GLU A 58 -39.61 -13.64 21.15
CA GLU A 58 -38.44 -14.49 21.14
C GLU A 58 -37.89 -14.61 22.57
N VAL A 59 -37.76 -15.86 23.05
CA VAL A 59 -37.16 -16.19 24.33
C VAL A 59 -35.74 -16.66 24.08
N ASP A 60 -34.75 -15.83 24.41
CA ASP A 60 -33.33 -16.14 24.25
C ASP A 60 -32.70 -16.55 25.59
N HIS A 61 -32.49 -17.86 25.77
CA HIS A 61 -31.79 -18.43 26.92
C HIS A 61 -30.40 -18.96 26.56
N THR A 62 -29.82 -18.52 25.43
CA THR A 62 -28.55 -19.06 24.91
C THR A 62 -27.40 -18.93 25.91
N ALA A 63 -27.39 -17.86 26.72
CA ALA A 63 -26.40 -17.67 27.77
C ALA A 63 -26.44 -18.78 28.85
N TYR A 64 -27.63 -19.21 29.28
CA TYR A 64 -27.79 -20.26 30.29
C TYR A 64 -27.39 -21.64 29.74
N LEU A 65 -27.60 -21.89 28.45
CA LEU A 65 -27.18 -23.14 27.80
C LEU A 65 -25.66 -23.35 27.92
N SER A 66 -24.87 -22.29 27.72
CA SER A 66 -23.41 -22.35 27.88
C SER A 66 -23.00 -22.67 29.31
N ASP A 67 -23.66 -22.09 30.31
CA ASP A 67 -23.36 -22.38 31.72
C ASP A 67 -23.81 -23.80 32.12
N ASN A 68 -24.93 -24.28 31.58
CA ASN A 68 -25.42 -25.65 31.80
C ASN A 68 -24.49 -26.69 31.19
N ILE A 69 -24.08 -26.52 29.93
CA ILE A 69 -23.07 -27.41 29.30
C ILE A 69 -21.73 -27.26 30.01
N GLY A 70 -21.34 -26.03 30.37
CA GLY A 70 -20.12 -25.75 31.12
C GLY A 70 -20.01 -26.53 32.44
N SER A 71 -21.13 -26.78 33.11
CA SER A 71 -21.16 -27.57 34.35
C SER A 71 -20.78 -29.05 34.17
N LEU A 72 -20.80 -29.57 32.94
CA LEU A 72 -20.38 -30.93 32.60
C LEU A 72 -18.86 -31.05 32.39
N TYR A 73 -18.12 -29.94 32.42
CA TYR A 73 -16.67 -29.95 32.27
C TYR A 73 -16.00 -30.77 33.38
N LEU A 74 -15.27 -31.83 33.01
CA LEU A 74 -14.64 -32.80 33.92
C LEU A 74 -15.62 -33.52 34.87
N ASN A 75 -16.92 -33.44 34.61
CA ASN A 75 -17.90 -34.24 35.33
C ASN A 75 -17.89 -35.68 34.78
N GLN A 76 -17.92 -36.66 35.68
CA GLN A 76 -17.99 -38.08 35.32
C GLN A 76 -19.41 -38.50 34.95
N ASP A 77 -20.43 -37.78 35.41
CA ASP A 77 -21.82 -38.04 35.07
C ASP A 77 -22.01 -37.91 33.56
N PHE A 78 -22.58 -38.94 32.94
CA PHE A 78 -22.84 -39.05 31.49
C PHE A 78 -21.58 -39.04 30.59
N SER A 79 -20.38 -39.08 31.17
CA SER A 79 -19.15 -39.22 30.38
C SER A 79 -19.11 -40.59 29.71
N ASP A 80 -18.86 -40.58 28.39
CA ASP A 80 -18.82 -41.75 27.51
C ASP A 80 -17.46 -41.88 26.81
N VAL A 81 -16.47 -41.05 27.19
CA VAL A 81 -15.07 -41.16 26.77
C VAL A 81 -14.12 -40.59 27.84
N LEU A 82 -12.96 -41.22 28.00
CA LEU A 82 -11.90 -40.79 28.91
C LEU A 82 -10.61 -40.53 28.14
N PHE A 83 -10.11 -39.29 28.15
CA PHE A 83 -8.79 -38.99 27.60
C PHE A 83 -7.70 -39.18 28.65
N ILE A 84 -6.57 -39.76 28.25
CA ILE A 84 -5.36 -39.90 29.07
C ILE A 84 -4.26 -39.07 28.42
N VAL A 85 -3.77 -38.04 29.12
CA VAL A 85 -2.72 -37.12 28.65
C VAL A 85 -1.62 -37.11 29.69
N ASP A 86 -0.42 -37.60 29.35
CA ASP A 86 0.70 -37.80 30.28
C ASP A 86 0.30 -38.45 31.63
N GLY A 87 -0.62 -39.42 31.58
CA GLY A 87 -1.14 -40.14 32.75
C GLY A 87 -2.27 -39.43 33.51
N GLU A 88 -2.59 -38.18 33.19
CA GLU A 88 -3.76 -37.49 33.72
C GLU A 88 -5.05 -37.87 32.97
N LYS A 89 -6.13 -38.08 33.73
CA LYS A 89 -7.42 -38.56 33.24
C LYS A 89 -8.43 -37.42 33.08
N PHE A 90 -9.05 -37.34 31.91
CA PHE A 90 -10.00 -36.29 31.52
C PHE A 90 -11.33 -36.92 31.04
N PRO A 91 -12.33 -37.09 31.93
CA PRO A 91 -13.65 -37.54 31.50
C PRO A 91 -14.30 -36.49 30.61
N ALA A 92 -14.90 -36.92 29.50
CA ALA A 92 -15.56 -36.04 28.54
C ALA A 92 -16.77 -36.72 27.88
N HIS A 93 -17.45 -35.97 27.00
CA HIS A 93 -18.69 -36.36 26.34
C HIS A 93 -18.49 -36.33 24.82
N LYS A 94 -18.61 -37.48 24.15
CA LYS A 94 -18.35 -37.65 22.71
C LYS A 94 -19.20 -36.69 21.88
N VAL A 95 -20.47 -36.53 22.24
CA VAL A 95 -21.41 -35.64 21.53
C VAL A 95 -20.98 -34.17 21.56
N LEU A 96 -20.46 -33.67 22.68
CA LEU A 96 -20.02 -32.27 22.80
C LEU A 96 -18.74 -32.02 22.01
N LEU A 97 -17.80 -32.96 22.05
CA LEU A 97 -16.56 -32.89 21.29
C LEU A 97 -16.84 -32.91 19.78
N ALA A 98 -17.66 -33.86 19.32
CA ALA A 98 -18.02 -34.00 17.92
C ALA A 98 -18.85 -32.82 17.38
N ALA A 99 -19.71 -32.22 18.22
CA ALA A 99 -20.47 -31.03 17.84
C ALA A 99 -19.59 -29.78 17.66
N ARG A 100 -18.41 -29.75 18.30
CA ARG A 100 -17.53 -28.57 18.35
C ARG A 100 -16.31 -28.70 17.43
N SER A 101 -15.98 -29.89 16.98
CA SER A 101 -14.83 -30.16 16.12
C SER A 101 -15.07 -31.37 15.21
N ASP A 102 -14.85 -31.15 13.92
CA ASP A 102 -14.92 -32.20 12.91
C ASP A 102 -13.83 -33.27 13.10
N TYR A 103 -12.68 -32.90 13.66
CA TYR A 103 -11.64 -33.85 14.02
C TYR A 103 -12.16 -34.84 15.06
N PHE A 104 -12.72 -34.33 16.17
CA PHE A 104 -13.27 -35.19 17.22
C PHE A 104 -14.48 -35.98 16.71
N ARG A 105 -15.31 -35.40 15.83
CA ARG A 105 -16.40 -36.11 15.16
C ARG A 105 -15.89 -37.30 14.35
N ALA A 106 -14.84 -37.12 13.56
CA ALA A 106 -14.24 -38.20 12.78
C ALA A 106 -13.62 -39.27 13.69
N MET A 107 -12.86 -38.88 14.72
CA MET A 107 -12.21 -39.82 15.65
C MET A 107 -13.23 -40.68 16.42
N LEU A 108 -14.33 -40.07 16.89
CA LEU A 108 -15.28 -40.72 17.81
C LEU A 108 -16.47 -41.38 17.12
N TYR A 109 -16.82 -40.96 15.91
CA TYR A 109 -17.98 -41.49 15.16
C TYR A 109 -17.63 -41.94 13.74
N GLY A 110 -16.37 -41.83 13.31
CA GLY A 110 -15.94 -42.18 11.95
C GLY A 110 -15.59 -43.66 11.75
N GLY A 111 -15.77 -44.51 12.76
CA GLY A 111 -15.45 -45.94 12.69
C GLY A 111 -13.96 -46.25 12.83
N MET A 112 -13.21 -45.37 13.49
CA MET A 112 -11.81 -45.64 13.89
C MET A 112 -11.79 -46.49 15.17
N LYS A 113 -10.61 -47.00 15.55
CA LYS A 113 -10.44 -47.82 16.77
C LYS A 113 -10.94 -47.09 18.02
N GLU A 114 -10.71 -45.78 18.06
CA GLU A 114 -11.12 -44.85 19.10
C GLU A 114 -12.65 -44.69 19.20
N SER A 115 -13.39 -45.01 18.14
CA SER A 115 -14.86 -44.95 18.15
C SER A 115 -15.46 -45.99 19.12
N ASP A 116 -14.84 -47.17 19.20
CA ASP A 116 -15.25 -48.29 20.05
C ASP A 116 -14.52 -48.31 21.41
N GLU A 117 -13.49 -47.48 21.58
CA GLU A 117 -12.73 -47.37 22.84
C GLU A 117 -13.36 -46.37 23.81
N GLY A 118 -13.36 -46.74 25.10
CA GLY A 118 -13.76 -45.87 26.20
C GLY A 118 -12.62 -45.02 26.76
N GLU A 119 -11.36 -45.41 26.52
CA GLU A 119 -10.17 -44.69 26.94
C GLU A 119 -9.29 -44.35 25.72
N ILE A 120 -8.92 -43.08 25.55
CA ILE A 120 -8.12 -42.58 24.42
C ILE A 120 -6.86 -41.93 24.97
N ILE A 121 -5.70 -42.44 24.57
CA ILE A 121 -4.40 -41.89 24.98
C ILE A 121 -3.97 -40.82 23.96
N LEU A 122 -3.72 -39.60 24.43
CA LEU A 122 -3.19 -38.51 23.61
C LEU A 122 -1.70 -38.34 23.88
N GLU A 123 -0.89 -38.88 22.99
CA GLU A 123 0.56 -38.73 23.02
C GLU A 123 0.98 -37.31 22.61
N GLU A 124 2.15 -36.88 23.10
CA GLU A 124 2.79 -35.60 22.76
C GLU A 124 1.86 -34.38 22.88
N THR A 125 1.00 -34.39 23.91
CA THR A 125 -0.03 -33.36 24.11
C THR A 125 0.17 -32.73 25.47
N SER A 126 0.33 -31.40 25.51
CA SER A 126 0.44 -30.65 26.77
C SER A 126 -0.84 -30.82 27.58
N VAL A 127 -0.73 -31.44 28.76
CA VAL A 127 -1.81 -31.62 29.74
C VAL A 127 -2.52 -30.30 30.01
N PHE A 128 -1.73 -29.24 30.19
CA PHE A 128 -2.24 -27.89 30.44
C PHE A 128 -3.07 -27.39 29.25
N ALA A 129 -2.51 -27.42 28.04
CA ALA A 129 -3.21 -26.91 26.87
C ALA A 129 -4.47 -27.72 26.56
N PHE A 130 -4.43 -29.05 26.74
CA PHE A 130 -5.59 -29.90 26.53
C PHE A 130 -6.69 -29.61 27.55
N ARG A 131 -6.34 -29.42 28.83
CA ARG A 131 -7.28 -29.01 29.88
C ARG A 131 -7.99 -27.71 29.53
N VAL A 132 -7.23 -26.72 29.03
CA VAL A 132 -7.75 -25.41 28.63
C VAL A 132 -8.62 -25.51 27.39
N LEU A 133 -8.20 -26.26 26.37
CA LEU A 133 -8.99 -26.49 25.16
C LEU A 133 -10.29 -27.22 25.49
N LEU A 134 -10.24 -28.27 26.33
CA LEU A 134 -11.42 -28.99 26.77
C LEU A 134 -12.38 -28.06 27.52
N LYS A 135 -11.89 -27.18 28.39
CA LYS A 135 -12.73 -26.17 29.04
C LYS A 135 -13.38 -25.24 28.01
N TYR A 136 -12.62 -24.80 27.00
CA TYR A 136 -13.14 -23.97 25.92
C TYR A 136 -14.22 -24.69 25.10
N ILE A 137 -14.10 -25.99 24.85
CA ILE A 137 -15.13 -26.78 24.14
C ILE A 137 -16.49 -26.70 24.86
N TYR A 138 -16.48 -26.79 26.20
CA TYR A 138 -17.71 -26.80 27.01
C TYR A 138 -18.27 -25.41 27.27
N THR A 139 -17.40 -24.41 27.40
CA THR A 139 -17.81 -23.07 27.87
C THR A 139 -17.82 -22.00 26.77
N ALA A 140 -17.17 -22.27 25.63
CA ALA A 140 -16.85 -21.30 24.57
C ALA A 140 -16.11 -20.03 25.08
N LYS A 141 -15.52 -20.08 26.27
CA LYS A 141 -14.84 -18.95 26.95
C LYS A 141 -13.37 -19.30 27.18
N LEU A 142 -12.49 -18.34 26.89
CA LEU A 142 -11.05 -18.44 27.13
C LEU A 142 -10.47 -17.04 27.39
N THR A 143 -9.69 -16.88 28.46
CA THR A 143 -9.04 -15.61 28.81
C THR A 143 -7.53 -15.74 28.63
N LEU A 144 -7.01 -15.34 27.48
CA LEU A 144 -5.59 -15.55 27.11
C LEU A 144 -4.59 -14.80 28.00
N LEU A 145 -5.01 -13.68 28.61
CA LEU A 145 -4.21 -12.87 29.52
C LEU A 145 -3.83 -13.61 30.82
N GLU A 146 -4.53 -14.69 31.17
CA GLU A 146 -4.26 -15.50 32.36
C GLU A 146 -3.10 -16.49 32.18
N TYR A 147 -2.56 -16.60 30.95
CA TYR A 147 -1.59 -17.62 30.58
C TYR A 147 -0.27 -17.00 30.14
N ARG A 148 0.81 -17.76 30.34
CA ARG A 148 2.14 -17.39 29.82
C ARG A 148 2.20 -17.55 28.30
N GLU A 149 3.15 -16.88 27.66
CA GLU A 149 3.30 -16.91 26.20
C GLU A 149 3.51 -18.32 25.64
N ASP A 150 4.34 -19.15 26.29
CA ASP A 150 4.59 -20.55 25.92
C ASP A 150 3.30 -21.40 26.02
N GLN A 151 2.49 -21.14 27.04
CA GLN A 151 1.20 -21.82 27.21
C GLN A 151 0.18 -21.41 26.14
N VAL A 152 0.16 -20.13 25.76
CA VAL A 152 -0.69 -19.62 24.68
C VAL A 152 -0.31 -20.27 23.34
N MET A 153 0.98 -20.45 23.10
CA MET A 153 1.51 -21.16 21.94
C MET A 153 1.09 -22.64 21.91
N ASP A 154 1.14 -23.35 23.04
CA ASP A 154 0.63 -24.72 23.13
C ASP A 154 -0.88 -24.80 22.82
N ILE A 155 -1.66 -23.84 23.32
CA ILE A 155 -3.10 -23.75 23.04
C ILE A 155 -3.34 -23.53 21.54
N LEU A 156 -2.54 -22.66 20.90
CA LEU A 156 -2.58 -22.46 19.45
C LEU A 156 -2.32 -23.78 18.69
N GLY A 157 -1.32 -24.55 19.14
CA GLY A 157 -0.98 -25.84 18.55
C GLY A 157 -2.12 -26.85 18.63
N LEU A 158 -2.81 -26.95 19.77
CA LEU A 158 -3.97 -27.83 19.88
C LEU A 158 -5.19 -27.31 19.12
N ALA A 159 -5.41 -25.99 19.09
CA ALA A 159 -6.48 -25.39 18.30
C ALA A 159 -6.30 -25.72 16.81
N HIS A 160 -5.06 -25.65 16.30
CA HIS A 160 -4.72 -26.08 14.95
C HIS A 160 -4.91 -27.59 14.75
N LYS A 161 -4.29 -28.42 15.62
CA LYS A 161 -4.32 -29.89 15.56
C LYS A 161 -5.75 -30.44 15.51
N TYR A 162 -6.66 -29.87 16.29
CA TYR A 162 -8.05 -30.33 16.40
C TYR A 162 -9.05 -29.50 15.58
N GLY A 163 -8.58 -28.61 14.69
CA GLY A 163 -9.43 -27.91 13.72
C GLY A 163 -10.30 -26.78 14.28
N PHE A 164 -9.95 -26.17 15.41
CA PHE A 164 -10.67 -25.03 15.99
C PHE A 164 -10.25 -23.70 15.36
N ILE A 165 -10.57 -23.49 14.07
CA ILE A 165 -10.12 -22.32 13.29
C ILE A 165 -10.48 -20.99 13.94
N LYS A 166 -11.67 -20.84 14.51
CA LYS A 166 -12.08 -19.59 15.19
C LYS A 166 -11.21 -19.29 16.42
N LEU A 167 -10.87 -20.32 17.20
CA LEU A 167 -9.98 -20.18 18.35
C LEU A 167 -8.54 -19.90 17.89
N GLN A 168 -8.07 -20.63 16.87
CA GLN A 168 -6.75 -20.44 16.27
C GLN A 168 -6.55 -18.98 15.85
N ASN A 169 -7.51 -18.39 15.13
CA ASN A 169 -7.44 -17.00 14.68
C ASN A 169 -7.44 -16.02 15.85
N ALA A 170 -8.31 -16.22 16.85
CA ALA A 170 -8.35 -15.37 18.04
C ALA A 170 -7.04 -15.40 18.85
N VAL A 171 -6.41 -16.58 18.96
CA VAL A 171 -5.10 -16.73 19.61
C VAL A 171 -4.00 -16.08 18.77
N ALA A 172 -4.02 -16.24 17.45
CA ALA A 172 -3.07 -15.59 16.56
C ALA A 172 -3.15 -14.06 16.64
N ASP A 173 -4.36 -13.48 16.69
CA ASP A 173 -4.54 -12.04 16.84
C ASP A 173 -4.07 -11.53 18.21
N TYR A 174 -4.28 -12.32 19.27
CA TYR A 174 -3.69 -12.01 20.58
C TYR A 174 -2.14 -12.04 20.54
N LEU A 175 -1.54 -13.02 19.86
CA LEU A 175 -0.08 -13.08 19.70
C LEU A 175 0.47 -11.87 18.94
N LYS A 176 -0.24 -11.37 17.91
CA LYS A 176 0.12 -10.11 17.23
C LYS A 176 0.13 -8.91 18.20
N ALA A 177 -0.84 -8.87 19.12
CA ALA A 177 -0.99 -7.76 20.08
C ALA A 177 0.09 -7.74 21.17
N ILE A 178 0.66 -8.89 21.53
CA ILE A 178 1.72 -9.00 22.54
C ILE A 178 3.14 -9.16 21.95
N LEU A 179 3.25 -9.13 20.63
CA LEU A 179 4.51 -9.32 19.90
C LEU A 179 5.56 -8.28 20.34
N ASN A 180 6.76 -8.77 20.63
CA ASN A 180 7.92 -7.96 20.99
C ASN A 180 9.22 -8.67 20.60
N ASN A 181 10.37 -7.99 20.72
CA ASN A 181 11.66 -8.53 20.30
C ASN A 181 12.06 -9.83 21.03
N LYS A 182 11.56 -10.09 22.24
CA LYS A 182 11.92 -11.30 23.00
C LYS A 182 11.16 -12.54 22.54
N ASN A 183 9.90 -12.38 22.14
CA ASN A 183 9.00 -13.49 21.78
C ASN A 183 8.82 -13.65 20.26
N LEU A 184 9.27 -12.69 19.45
CA LEU A 184 9.17 -12.69 17.99
C LEU A 184 9.59 -14.01 17.36
N CYS A 185 10.81 -14.48 17.65
CA CYS A 185 11.37 -15.66 16.99
C CYS A 185 10.56 -16.94 17.28
N HIS A 186 10.04 -17.08 18.50
CA HIS A 186 9.20 -18.21 18.89
C HIS A 186 7.84 -18.15 18.19
N ILE A 187 7.18 -16.99 18.21
CA ILE A 187 5.90 -16.79 17.51
C ILE A 187 6.08 -17.01 16.00
N PHE A 188 7.18 -16.53 15.42
CA PHE A 188 7.48 -16.70 14.00
C PHE A 188 7.66 -18.18 13.62
N ASN A 189 8.48 -18.95 14.35
CA ASN A 189 8.63 -20.40 14.13
C ASN A 189 7.29 -21.13 14.18
N ILE A 190 6.45 -20.83 15.17
CA ILE A 190 5.14 -21.46 15.33
C ILE A 190 4.18 -21.08 14.21
N SER A 191 4.20 -19.80 13.78
CA SER A 191 3.39 -19.35 12.64
C SER A 191 3.75 -20.11 11.36
N GLN A 192 5.04 -20.40 11.13
CA GLN A 192 5.48 -21.20 9.99
C GLN A 192 5.09 -22.67 10.14
N LEU A 193 5.29 -23.25 11.33
CA LEU A 193 4.96 -24.66 11.61
C LEU A 193 3.50 -24.98 11.32
N TYR A 194 2.59 -24.05 11.66
CA TYR A 194 1.14 -24.20 11.44
C TYR A 194 0.62 -23.48 10.20
N MET A 195 1.51 -22.98 9.33
CA MET A 195 1.18 -22.28 8.08
C MET A 195 0.20 -21.11 8.27
N LEU A 196 0.37 -20.34 9.34
CA LEU A 196 -0.45 -19.17 9.69
C LEU A 196 0.05 -17.93 8.96
N HIS A 197 -0.21 -17.83 7.65
CA HIS A 197 0.33 -16.80 6.76
C HIS A 197 0.19 -15.36 7.30
N ASP A 198 -0.98 -14.98 7.82
CA ASP A 198 -1.21 -13.63 8.34
C ASP A 198 -0.34 -13.31 9.57
N LEU A 199 -0.11 -14.30 10.45
CA LEU A 199 0.78 -14.13 11.61
C LEU A 199 2.24 -14.13 11.17
N THR A 200 2.61 -14.97 10.21
CA THR A 200 3.95 -15.02 9.62
C THR A 200 4.33 -13.67 9.00
N GLU A 201 3.48 -13.07 8.18
CA GLU A 201 3.78 -11.77 7.56
C GLU A 201 3.87 -10.66 8.62
N TYR A 202 2.99 -10.68 9.62
CA TYR A 202 3.05 -9.72 10.73
C TYR A 202 4.37 -9.81 11.51
N CYS A 203 4.84 -11.02 11.79
CA CYS A 203 6.15 -11.26 12.39
C CYS A 203 7.30 -10.75 11.50
N LEU A 204 7.24 -10.98 10.19
CA LEU A 204 8.28 -10.51 9.26
C LEU A 204 8.36 -8.98 9.19
N VAL A 205 7.20 -8.29 9.13
CA VAL A 205 7.15 -6.83 9.17
C VAL A 205 7.73 -6.29 10.48
N PHE A 206 7.39 -6.91 11.61
CA PHE A 206 7.95 -6.53 12.91
C PHE A 206 9.47 -6.79 12.98
N ALA A 207 9.94 -7.89 12.39
CA ALA A 207 11.36 -8.23 12.31
C ALA A 207 12.14 -7.20 11.48
N ASP A 208 11.60 -6.76 10.35
CA ASP A 208 12.23 -5.76 9.47
C ASP A 208 12.45 -4.42 10.19
N GLN A 209 11.54 -4.03 11.08
CA GLN A 209 11.64 -2.81 11.89
C GLN A 209 12.67 -2.91 13.02
N ASN A 210 13.00 -4.12 13.46
CA ASN A 210 13.85 -4.38 14.64
C ASN A 210 15.06 -5.26 14.30
N ALA A 211 15.47 -5.31 13.02
CA ALA A 211 16.39 -6.32 12.51
C ALA A 211 17.66 -6.50 13.34
N SER A 212 18.36 -5.41 13.68
CA SER A 212 19.56 -5.45 14.52
C SER A 212 19.31 -6.03 15.92
N GLU A 213 18.19 -5.70 16.55
CA GLU A 213 17.87 -6.21 17.88
C GLU A 213 17.53 -7.71 17.82
N VAL A 214 16.72 -8.12 16.83
CA VAL A 214 16.32 -9.51 16.61
C VAL A 214 17.54 -10.43 16.47
N LEU A 215 18.54 -10.02 15.71
CA LEU A 215 19.80 -10.76 15.51
C LEU A 215 20.56 -11.02 16.82
N SER A 216 20.39 -10.17 17.82
CA SER A 216 21.06 -10.30 19.13
C SER A 216 20.31 -11.18 20.13
N THR A 217 19.08 -11.61 19.80
CA THR A 217 18.23 -12.36 20.72
C THR A 217 18.62 -13.85 20.80
N GLN A 218 18.41 -14.46 21.96
CA GLN A 218 18.53 -15.92 22.09
C GLN A 218 17.47 -16.66 21.28
N GLY A 219 16.31 -16.03 21.04
CA GLY A 219 15.27 -16.59 20.18
C GLY A 219 15.72 -16.78 18.73
N PHE A 220 16.55 -15.87 18.20
CA PHE A 220 17.11 -16.02 16.85
C PHE A 220 17.92 -17.30 16.71
N LEU A 221 18.71 -17.65 17.73
CA LEU A 221 19.50 -18.89 17.76
C LEU A 221 18.63 -20.14 17.73
N GLN A 222 17.33 -20.07 18.01
CA GLN A 222 16.40 -21.21 18.05
C GLN A 222 15.49 -21.27 16.79
N LEU A 223 15.69 -20.37 15.83
CA LEU A 223 14.93 -20.38 14.57
C LEU A 223 15.26 -21.62 13.74
N SER A 224 14.26 -22.14 13.03
CA SER A 224 14.49 -23.21 12.06
C SER A 224 15.30 -22.72 10.85
N LEU A 225 15.93 -23.62 10.09
CA LEU A 225 16.64 -23.25 8.86
C LEU A 225 15.73 -22.49 7.87
N ALA A 226 14.47 -22.92 7.75
CA ALA A 226 13.48 -22.26 6.89
C ALA A 226 13.18 -20.83 7.37
N ALA A 227 13.01 -20.64 8.68
CA ALA A 227 12.77 -19.33 9.30
C ALA A 227 13.94 -18.36 9.05
N VAL A 228 15.16 -18.79 9.37
CA VAL A 228 16.39 -18.00 9.19
C VAL A 228 16.58 -17.63 7.72
N THR A 229 16.39 -18.60 6.81
CA THR A 229 16.50 -18.38 5.37
C THR A 229 15.49 -17.35 4.89
N GLN A 230 14.21 -17.49 5.27
CA GLN A 230 13.16 -16.55 4.86
C GLN A 230 13.47 -15.12 5.35
N LEU A 231 13.82 -14.97 6.63
CA LEU A 231 14.08 -13.67 7.24
C LEU A 231 15.29 -12.95 6.60
N ILE A 232 16.41 -13.64 6.40
CA ILE A 232 17.62 -13.04 5.81
C ILE A 232 17.49 -12.84 4.29
N SER A 233 16.66 -13.62 3.60
CA SER A 233 16.45 -13.46 2.15
C SER A 233 15.73 -12.16 1.78
N ARG A 234 15.05 -11.49 2.71
CA ARG A 234 14.33 -10.23 2.48
C ARG A 234 15.30 -9.05 2.45
N ASP A 235 15.20 -8.19 1.43
CA ASP A 235 15.99 -6.94 1.38
C ASP A 235 15.55 -5.92 2.44
N SER A 236 14.32 -6.06 2.95
CA SER A 236 13.73 -5.23 3.99
C SER A 236 14.27 -5.51 5.39
N PHE A 237 14.86 -6.68 5.62
CA PHE A 237 15.49 -7.04 6.89
C PHE A 237 16.83 -6.30 7.04
N CYS A 238 16.78 -5.01 7.33
CA CYS A 238 17.89 -4.07 7.21
C CYS A 238 18.72 -3.97 8.50
N ALA A 239 19.88 -4.62 8.50
CA ALA A 239 20.91 -4.49 9.54
C ALA A 239 22.30 -4.48 8.88
N PRO A 240 23.36 -4.02 9.58
CA PRO A 240 24.72 -4.13 9.07
C PRO A 240 25.03 -5.59 8.69
N GLU A 241 25.55 -5.80 7.48
CA GLU A 241 25.83 -7.16 6.98
C GLU A 241 26.78 -7.95 7.90
N ILE A 242 27.65 -7.24 8.65
CA ILE A 242 28.55 -7.86 9.63
C ILE A 242 27.80 -8.44 10.83
N ASP A 243 26.71 -7.80 11.25
CA ASP A 243 25.89 -8.25 12.37
C ASP A 243 25.06 -9.45 11.94
N ILE A 244 24.45 -9.38 10.76
CA ILE A 244 23.71 -10.51 10.18
C ILE A 244 24.63 -11.72 10.01
N PHE A 245 25.83 -11.52 9.46
CA PHE A 245 26.82 -12.58 9.30
C PHE A 245 27.23 -13.20 10.64
N SER A 246 27.51 -12.36 11.63
CA SER A 246 27.91 -12.81 12.97
C SER A 246 26.80 -13.62 13.64
N ALA A 247 25.55 -13.18 13.52
CA ALA A 247 24.39 -13.91 14.05
C ALA A 247 24.20 -15.27 13.37
N ILE A 248 24.35 -15.35 12.04
CA ILE A 248 24.29 -16.63 11.31
C ILE A 248 25.42 -17.56 11.76
N LYS A 249 26.64 -17.04 11.93
CA LYS A 249 27.78 -17.82 12.42
C LYS A 249 27.48 -18.46 13.77
N GLU A 250 26.90 -17.72 14.70
CA GLU A 250 26.51 -18.26 16.01
C GLU A 250 25.33 -19.24 15.90
N TRP A 251 24.32 -18.94 15.08
CA TRP A 251 23.20 -19.85 14.82
C TRP A 251 23.67 -21.22 14.30
N VAL A 252 24.60 -21.23 13.34
CA VAL A 252 25.18 -22.44 12.76
C VAL A 252 25.91 -23.29 13.80
N LYS A 253 26.63 -22.68 14.75
CA LYS A 253 27.32 -23.44 15.81
C LYS A 253 26.33 -24.22 16.69
N VAL A 254 25.12 -23.71 16.86
CA VAL A 254 24.05 -24.34 17.65
C VAL A 254 23.30 -25.41 16.85
N HIS A 255 23.39 -25.38 15.51
CA HIS A 255 22.70 -26.28 14.57
C HIS A 255 23.69 -27.08 13.69
N PRO A 256 24.55 -27.94 14.29
CA PRO A 256 25.60 -28.67 13.56
C PRO A 256 25.07 -29.68 12.53
N GLU A 257 23.79 -30.04 12.61
CA GLU A 257 23.09 -30.89 11.64
C GLU A 257 22.89 -30.21 10.27
N VAL A 258 23.00 -28.88 10.21
CA VAL A 258 22.87 -28.11 8.97
C VAL A 258 24.20 -28.18 8.20
N ASN A 259 24.22 -28.99 7.13
CA ASN A 259 25.43 -29.27 6.35
C ASN A 259 25.94 -28.04 5.54
N ASN A 260 27.23 -28.03 5.20
CA ASN A 260 27.91 -26.89 4.57
C ASN A 260 27.31 -26.40 3.23
N ARG A 261 26.55 -27.25 2.53
CA ARG A 261 25.88 -26.87 1.27
C ARG A 261 24.70 -25.92 1.50
N SER A 262 24.06 -25.97 2.66
CA SER A 262 22.97 -25.06 3.04
C SER A 262 23.47 -23.63 3.27
N TYR A 263 24.79 -23.40 3.33
CA TYR A 263 25.34 -22.05 3.44
C TYR A 263 25.28 -21.25 2.13
N SER A 264 25.20 -21.93 0.99
CA SER A 264 25.09 -21.27 -0.32
C SER A 264 23.87 -20.35 -0.43
N TYR A 265 22.81 -20.59 0.34
CA TYR A 265 21.63 -19.71 0.42
C TYR A 265 21.92 -18.35 1.07
N PHE A 266 22.95 -18.28 1.92
CA PHE A 266 23.33 -17.07 2.66
C PHE A 266 24.40 -16.26 1.90
N VAL A 267 25.25 -16.92 1.11
CA VAL A 267 26.42 -16.34 0.42
C VAL A 267 26.15 -15.12 -0.48
N PRO A 268 25.07 -15.06 -1.28
CA PRO A 268 24.90 -13.97 -2.26
C PRO A 268 24.76 -12.57 -1.67
N LYS A 269 24.53 -12.43 -0.35
CA LYS A 269 24.32 -11.12 0.30
C LYS A 269 25.48 -10.65 1.20
N PHE A 270 26.39 -11.53 1.63
CA PHE A 270 27.51 -11.16 2.55
C PHE A 270 28.77 -10.63 1.85
N LEU A 271 28.66 -10.27 0.57
CA LEU A 271 29.79 -10.08 -0.35
C LEU A 271 30.76 -8.94 -0.01
N LYS A 272 30.42 -8.03 0.91
CA LYS A 272 31.32 -6.93 1.35
C LYS A 272 32.29 -7.31 2.47
N LEU A 273 32.17 -8.47 3.08
CA LEU A 273 33.01 -8.87 4.20
C LEU A 273 34.03 -9.88 3.71
N SER A 274 35.32 -9.58 3.88
CA SER A 274 36.40 -10.54 3.66
C SER A 274 36.27 -11.67 4.69
N ILE A 275 35.59 -12.77 4.34
CA ILE A 275 35.23 -13.84 5.26
C ILE A 275 36.35 -14.88 5.32
N LEU A 276 37.12 -14.88 6.40
CA LEU A 276 38.00 -15.99 6.76
C LEU A 276 37.24 -17.00 7.64
N GLY A 277 36.98 -18.21 7.11
CA GLY A 277 36.70 -19.40 7.91
C GLY A 277 35.31 -20.06 7.83
N LEU A 278 34.32 -19.47 7.14
CA LEU A 278 32.98 -20.05 6.97
C LEU A 278 32.65 -20.51 5.54
N LEU A 279 33.33 -19.97 4.54
CA LEU A 279 33.13 -20.30 3.13
C LEU A 279 34.39 -20.96 2.57
N ALA A 280 34.22 -21.86 1.61
CA ALA A 280 35.35 -22.36 0.84
C ALA A 280 36.02 -21.16 0.14
N PRO A 281 37.37 -21.07 0.13
CA PRO A 281 38.09 -19.95 -0.47
C PRO A 281 37.64 -19.66 -1.90
N ASP A 282 37.37 -20.70 -2.70
CA ASP A 282 36.94 -20.56 -4.09
C ASP A 282 35.56 -19.87 -4.20
N THR A 283 34.60 -20.23 -3.35
CA THR A 283 33.27 -19.61 -3.31
C THR A 283 33.36 -18.13 -2.92
N LEU A 284 34.28 -17.76 -2.03
CA LEU A 284 34.51 -16.35 -1.66
C LEU A 284 35.13 -15.57 -2.83
N LEU A 285 36.07 -16.18 -3.55
CA LEU A 285 36.72 -15.57 -4.71
C LEU A 285 35.72 -15.35 -5.85
N ASP A 286 34.89 -16.34 -6.18
CA ASP A 286 33.82 -16.22 -7.18
C ASP A 286 32.85 -15.09 -6.83
N ALA A 287 32.45 -15.01 -5.56
CA ALA A 287 31.61 -13.97 -4.99
C ALA A 287 32.20 -12.55 -5.12
N ILE A 288 33.46 -12.37 -4.75
CA ILE A 288 34.19 -11.10 -4.86
C ILE A 288 34.36 -10.72 -6.34
N GLU A 289 34.69 -11.69 -7.19
CA GLU A 289 34.85 -11.48 -8.62
C GLU A 289 33.52 -11.06 -9.26
N GLU A 290 32.41 -11.72 -8.93
CA GLU A 290 31.07 -11.35 -9.40
C GLU A 290 30.68 -9.93 -8.95
N GLN A 291 30.98 -9.56 -7.71
CA GLN A 291 30.71 -8.21 -7.19
C GLN A 291 31.58 -7.15 -7.89
N SER A 292 32.85 -7.46 -8.15
CA SER A 292 33.78 -6.53 -8.81
C SER A 292 33.39 -6.23 -10.27
N LYS A 293 32.64 -7.13 -10.91
CA LYS A 293 32.15 -7.00 -12.28
C LYS A 293 30.83 -6.23 -12.38
N LYS A 294 30.07 -6.12 -11.29
CA LYS A 294 28.76 -5.45 -11.25
C LYS A 294 28.92 -3.98 -10.82
N ARG A 295 28.07 -3.10 -11.35
CA ARG A 295 27.98 -1.71 -10.85
C ARG A 295 27.30 -1.70 -9.48
N THR A 296 27.60 -0.70 -8.66
CA THR A 296 26.98 -0.58 -7.32
C THR A 296 25.45 -0.58 -7.38
N THR A 297 24.86 0.02 -8.41
CA THR A 297 23.40 0.08 -8.62
C THR A 297 22.77 -1.26 -8.95
N ASP A 298 23.58 -2.22 -9.40
CA ASP A 298 23.16 -3.56 -9.83
C ASP A 298 23.46 -4.61 -8.73
N LEU A 299 24.08 -4.18 -7.62
CA LEU A 299 24.24 -5.00 -6.41
C LEU A 299 22.96 -5.03 -5.59
N THR A 300 22.75 -6.14 -4.90
CA THR A 300 21.71 -6.25 -3.88
C THR A 300 22.14 -5.47 -2.64
N HIS A 301 21.25 -4.61 -2.15
CA HIS A 301 21.43 -3.87 -0.91
C HIS A 301 20.22 -4.14 -0.01
N ARG A 302 20.39 -3.95 1.29
CA ARG A 302 19.28 -3.95 2.24
C ARG A 302 18.86 -2.52 2.55
N GLY A 303 17.56 -2.31 2.70
CA GLY A 303 17.01 -1.02 3.07
C GLY A 303 15.73 -1.19 3.87
N PHE A 304 15.40 -0.19 4.68
CA PHE A 304 14.14 -0.20 5.40
C PHE A 304 12.97 -0.11 4.43
N LEU A 305 11.92 -0.89 4.70
CA LEU A 305 10.66 -0.86 3.98
C LEU A 305 9.59 -0.22 4.87
N THR A 306 9.14 0.96 4.50
CA THR A 306 8.12 1.73 5.23
C THR A 306 6.99 2.10 4.26
N PRO A 307 6.00 1.20 4.07
CA PRO A 307 4.94 1.40 3.08
C PRO A 307 4.21 2.74 3.27
N ASN A 308 3.96 3.42 2.16
CA ASN A 308 3.18 4.66 2.05
C ASN A 308 3.62 5.80 2.98
N THR A 309 4.87 5.77 3.44
CA THR A 309 5.45 6.82 4.28
C THR A 309 6.45 7.63 3.45
N ASN A 310 6.37 8.96 3.51
CA ASN A 310 7.39 9.80 2.88
C ASN A 310 8.70 9.72 3.69
N ILE A 311 9.73 9.08 3.11
CA ILE A 311 11.04 8.93 3.75
C ILE A 311 12.02 10.07 3.43
N ALA A 312 11.63 11.01 2.56
CA ALA A 312 12.39 12.20 2.21
C ALA A 312 12.04 13.38 3.14
N THR A 313 12.12 13.19 4.46
CA THR A 313 11.84 14.23 5.46
C THR A 313 13.02 14.45 6.39
N ALA A 314 13.19 15.69 6.86
CA ALA A 314 14.25 16.02 7.82
C ALA A 314 14.13 15.24 9.14
N GLN A 315 12.89 14.92 9.56
CA GLN A 315 12.60 14.13 10.77
C GLN A 315 13.16 12.71 10.70
N LEU A 316 13.15 12.12 9.50
CA LEU A 316 13.73 10.81 9.23
C LEU A 316 15.21 10.91 8.80
N GLY A 317 15.85 12.05 9.04
CA GLY A 317 17.28 12.27 8.78
C GLY A 317 17.64 12.55 7.32
N ALA A 318 16.67 12.81 6.45
CA ALA A 318 16.97 13.21 5.08
C ALA A 318 17.51 14.65 5.04
N CYS A 319 18.45 14.92 4.13
CA CYS A 319 19.01 16.25 3.92
C CYS A 319 19.31 16.50 2.43
N VAL A 320 19.24 17.77 2.02
CA VAL A 320 19.66 18.18 0.67
C VAL A 320 21.16 18.46 0.71
N VAL A 321 21.94 17.72 -0.07
CA VAL A 321 23.42 17.81 -0.11
C VAL A 321 23.94 18.62 -1.30
N ALA A 322 23.12 18.83 -2.33
CA ALA A 322 23.40 19.73 -3.45
C ALA A 322 22.12 20.44 -3.91
N GLY A 323 22.25 21.69 -4.33
CA GLY A 323 21.14 22.59 -4.68
C GLY A 323 21.10 23.84 -3.81
N GLU A 324 20.63 24.95 -4.37
CA GLU A 324 20.44 26.21 -3.65
C GLU A 324 19.19 26.13 -2.75
N SER A 325 19.24 26.75 -1.57
CA SER A 325 18.14 26.79 -0.59
C SER A 325 17.68 25.41 -0.04
N PRO A 326 18.60 24.57 0.46
CA PRO A 326 18.34 23.18 0.84
C PRO A 326 17.25 22.98 1.92
N ASN A 327 17.04 23.98 2.78
CA ASN A 327 16.09 23.90 3.90
C ASN A 327 14.60 23.95 3.49
N ALA A 328 14.30 24.17 2.21
CA ALA A 328 12.92 24.32 1.74
C ALA A 328 12.24 22.98 1.37
N LEU A 329 12.99 22.02 0.83
CA LEU A 329 12.43 20.87 0.12
C LEU A 329 11.82 19.77 1.00
N LEU A 330 12.34 19.61 2.23
CA LEU A 330 12.09 18.45 3.09
C LEU A 330 11.17 18.77 4.29
N ASN A 331 10.46 19.90 4.24
CA ASN A 331 9.48 20.31 5.26
C ASN A 331 8.13 19.62 5.05
N GLU A 332 7.31 19.52 6.10
CA GLU A 332 6.01 18.85 6.03
C GLU A 332 5.05 19.52 5.02
N PRO A 333 4.23 18.73 4.30
CA PRO A 333 3.23 19.26 3.39
C PRO A 333 2.16 20.06 4.14
N GLY A 334 1.82 21.26 3.64
CA GLY A 334 0.71 22.08 4.16
C GLY A 334 1.09 23.44 4.73
N ILE A 335 2.37 23.79 4.82
CA ILE A 335 2.77 25.17 5.12
C ILE A 335 2.57 26.02 3.87
N LEU A 336 1.59 26.93 3.91
CA LEU A 336 1.31 27.91 2.84
C LEU A 336 2.61 28.61 2.37
N HIS A 337 2.92 28.41 1.09
CA HIS A 337 4.16 28.88 0.47
C HIS A 337 4.06 30.34 0.03
N ASP A 338 4.65 31.24 0.82
CA ASP A 338 4.84 32.65 0.44
C ASP A 338 6.11 32.82 -0.42
N GLY A 339 5.93 33.04 -1.72
CA GLY A 339 6.99 33.43 -2.66
C GLY A 339 8.17 32.46 -2.89
N ASP A 340 9.24 32.98 -3.51
CA ASP A 340 10.50 32.30 -3.85
C ASP A 340 11.30 31.73 -2.64
N ARG A 341 10.80 31.92 -1.40
CA ARG A 341 11.55 31.60 -0.18
C ARG A 341 11.56 30.11 0.18
N ASN A 342 10.70 29.30 -0.44
CA ASN A 342 10.50 27.88 -0.11
C ASN A 342 10.60 26.97 -1.34
N LEU A 343 11.65 27.12 -2.14
CA LEU A 343 11.98 26.16 -3.21
C LEU A 343 13.48 25.89 -3.25
N THR A 344 13.83 24.68 -3.68
CA THR A 344 15.21 24.31 -3.99
C THR A 344 15.43 24.41 -5.49
N ARG A 345 16.59 24.92 -5.90
CA ARG A 345 16.89 25.12 -7.32
C ARG A 345 18.33 24.79 -7.67
N HIS A 346 18.58 24.57 -8.95
CA HIS A 346 19.94 24.49 -9.49
C HIS A 346 20.00 25.11 -10.89
N ALA A 347 21.19 25.52 -11.31
CA ALA A 347 21.42 26.01 -12.66
C ALA A 347 21.37 24.84 -13.66
N ILE A 348 20.69 25.05 -14.78
CA ILE A 348 20.61 24.10 -15.89
C ILE A 348 21.92 24.16 -16.69
N GLY A 349 22.51 22.99 -16.91
CA GLY A 349 23.86 22.85 -17.49
C GLY A 349 24.97 22.72 -16.45
N ASP A 350 24.63 22.76 -15.16
CA ASP A 350 25.48 22.22 -14.09
C ASP A 350 25.18 20.72 -13.90
N ASP A 351 26.22 19.92 -13.71
CA ASP A 351 26.14 18.45 -13.69
C ASP A 351 25.72 17.87 -12.33
N GLU A 352 25.73 18.69 -11.25
CA GLU A 352 25.40 18.23 -9.90
C GLU A 352 23.90 18.02 -9.68
N GLY A 353 23.04 18.93 -10.18
CA GLY A 353 21.60 18.91 -9.94
C GLY A 353 21.19 19.15 -8.48
N ILE A 354 19.96 18.78 -8.11
CA ILE A 354 19.50 18.73 -6.72
C ILE A 354 19.72 17.32 -6.20
N ILE A 355 20.51 17.16 -5.14
CA ILE A 355 20.80 15.85 -4.54
C ILE A 355 20.24 15.80 -3.12
N ILE A 356 19.42 14.79 -2.86
CA ILE A 356 18.83 14.48 -1.57
C ILE A 356 19.48 13.21 -1.04
N GLN A 357 20.00 13.27 0.17
CA GLN A 357 20.50 12.15 0.94
C GLN A 357 19.43 11.73 1.94
N LEU A 358 18.96 10.49 1.89
CA LEU A 358 17.97 9.95 2.85
C LEU A 358 18.61 9.70 4.23
N GLY A 359 17.87 9.55 5.33
CA GLY A 359 18.51 9.25 6.63
C GLY A 359 19.10 7.85 6.72
N SER A 360 18.51 6.91 6.01
CA SER A 360 18.91 5.51 5.93
C SER A 360 18.69 4.99 4.50
N PRO A 361 19.23 3.82 4.13
CA PRO A 361 18.82 3.15 2.91
C PRO A 361 17.36 2.73 3.01
N TYR A 362 16.54 3.08 2.03
CA TYR A 362 15.12 2.74 1.98
C TYR A 362 14.77 2.03 0.68
N ILE A 363 13.85 1.08 0.73
CA ILE A 363 13.28 0.45 -0.46
C ILE A 363 12.15 1.35 -0.96
N ILE A 364 12.32 1.98 -2.12
CA ILE A 364 11.32 2.89 -2.71
C ILE A 364 11.02 2.52 -4.16
N ASN A 365 9.82 2.89 -4.61
CA ASN A 365 9.35 2.68 -5.99
C ASN A 365 8.51 3.85 -6.54
N LYS A 366 8.25 4.87 -5.71
CA LYS A 366 7.43 6.04 -6.06
C LYS A 366 8.12 7.33 -5.61
N LEU A 367 8.16 8.31 -6.51
CA LEU A 367 8.56 9.68 -6.21
C LEU A 367 7.44 10.64 -6.59
N ILE A 368 7.19 11.62 -5.75
CA ILE A 368 6.26 12.72 -6.04
C ILE A 368 7.07 14.01 -6.03
N LEU A 369 7.12 14.69 -7.17
CA LEU A 369 7.81 15.97 -7.31
C LEU A 369 6.77 17.07 -7.48
N GLN A 370 6.89 18.18 -6.74
CA GLN A 370 6.16 19.40 -7.09
C GLN A 370 7.08 20.34 -7.84
N LEU A 371 6.90 20.44 -9.15
CA LEU A 371 7.59 21.46 -9.95
C LEU A 371 6.93 22.82 -9.75
N TRP A 372 7.72 23.88 -9.91
CA TRP A 372 7.18 25.23 -9.93
C TRP A 372 6.26 25.43 -11.14
N ASP A 373 5.01 25.80 -10.91
CA ASP A 373 3.99 25.86 -11.97
C ASP A 373 3.24 27.19 -12.05
N ARG A 374 3.76 28.23 -11.37
CA ARG A 374 3.33 29.61 -11.64
C ARG A 374 3.86 30.04 -13.02
N GLU A 375 3.11 30.90 -13.71
CA GLU A 375 3.52 31.57 -14.96
C GLU A 375 3.79 30.63 -16.17
N GLN A 376 2.89 29.69 -16.47
CA GLN A 376 2.95 28.76 -17.64
C GLN A 376 4.34 28.10 -17.86
N ARG A 377 5.12 27.98 -16.78
CA ARG A 377 6.49 27.50 -16.81
C ARG A 377 6.50 25.98 -16.92
N MET A 378 7.41 25.46 -17.73
CA MET A 378 7.57 24.04 -17.99
C MET A 378 9.04 23.66 -17.91
N TYR A 379 9.31 22.43 -17.51
CA TYR A 379 10.64 21.90 -17.31
C TYR A 379 10.82 20.56 -18.01
N SER A 380 12.05 20.28 -18.43
CA SER A 380 12.51 18.92 -18.73
C SER A 380 13.58 18.54 -17.72
N TYR A 381 13.61 17.27 -17.32
CA TYR A 381 14.51 16.79 -16.27
C TYR A 381 14.71 15.28 -16.35
N TYR A 382 15.63 14.74 -15.58
CA TYR A 382 15.70 13.31 -15.29
C TYR A 382 15.94 13.07 -13.80
N VAL A 383 15.65 11.86 -13.34
CA VAL A 383 15.85 11.42 -11.96
C VAL A 383 16.74 10.20 -11.93
N GLU A 384 17.72 10.26 -11.04
CA GLU A 384 18.66 9.18 -10.77
C GLU A 384 18.69 8.85 -9.29
N VAL A 385 18.99 7.60 -8.98
CA VAL A 385 19.12 7.12 -7.60
C VAL A 385 20.44 6.39 -7.42
N SER A 386 20.96 6.43 -6.19
CA SER A 386 22.25 5.84 -5.85
C SER A 386 22.29 5.33 -4.41
N MET A 387 23.21 4.42 -4.14
CA MET A 387 23.58 3.96 -2.80
C MET A 387 24.85 4.65 -2.26
N ASP A 388 25.70 5.19 -3.12
CA ASP A 388 27.05 5.66 -2.75
C ASP A 388 27.44 7.04 -3.30
N ARG A 389 26.54 7.72 -4.04
CA ARG A 389 26.73 9.01 -4.71
C ARG A 389 27.76 8.98 -5.86
N ARG A 390 28.34 7.82 -6.18
CA ARG A 390 29.35 7.64 -7.24
C ARG A 390 28.74 7.00 -8.47
N ASP A 391 27.96 5.94 -8.25
CA ASP A 391 27.28 5.21 -9.30
C ASP A 391 25.78 5.48 -9.24
N TRP A 392 25.18 5.85 -10.37
CA TRP A 392 23.83 6.39 -10.46
C TRP A 392 23.00 5.60 -11.47
N ALA A 393 21.81 5.19 -11.05
CA ALA A 393 20.84 4.55 -11.92
C ALA A 393 19.75 5.55 -12.33
N ARG A 394 19.60 5.79 -13.62
CA ARG A 394 18.50 6.59 -14.16
C ARG A 394 17.20 5.80 -14.04
N VAL A 395 16.27 6.33 -13.26
CA VAL A 395 14.96 5.72 -13.02
C VAL A 395 13.83 6.44 -13.75
N VAL A 396 14.04 7.73 -14.10
CA VAL A 396 13.11 8.54 -14.89
C VAL A 396 13.90 9.39 -15.85
N ASP A 397 13.50 9.45 -17.13
CA ASP A 397 14.09 10.34 -18.13
C ASP A 397 13.02 11.17 -18.82
N HIS A 398 12.80 12.39 -18.32
CA HIS A 398 11.88 13.36 -18.90
C HIS A 398 12.59 14.44 -19.73
N THR A 399 13.82 14.19 -20.21
CA THR A 399 14.66 15.20 -20.88
C THR A 399 14.03 15.75 -22.17
N LYS A 400 13.11 15.02 -22.80
CA LYS A 400 12.45 15.40 -24.07
C LYS A 400 11.03 15.94 -23.88
N TYR A 401 10.53 16.01 -22.65
CA TYR A 401 9.13 16.31 -22.35
C TYR A 401 9.01 17.60 -21.57
N LEU A 402 7.99 18.41 -21.87
CA LEU A 402 7.70 19.65 -21.15
C LEU A 402 6.73 19.39 -19.99
N CYS A 403 7.29 19.13 -18.81
CA CYS A 403 6.56 18.79 -17.59
C CYS A 403 6.24 20.05 -16.77
N ARG A 404 5.19 19.99 -15.93
CA ARG A 404 4.83 21.06 -15.00
C ARG A 404 4.03 20.55 -13.81
N SER A 405 4.01 21.31 -12.72
CA SER A 405 3.22 20.98 -11.52
C SER A 405 3.62 19.64 -10.90
N ARG A 406 2.66 18.93 -10.30
CA ARG A 406 2.87 17.65 -9.62
C ARG A 406 3.25 16.54 -10.61
N GLN A 407 4.33 15.83 -10.31
CA GLN A 407 4.83 14.68 -11.05
C GLN A 407 4.73 13.46 -10.14
N THR A 408 3.98 12.44 -10.55
CA THR A 408 3.89 11.15 -9.86
C THR A 408 4.64 10.11 -10.68
N LEU A 409 5.81 9.71 -10.18
CA LEU A 409 6.79 8.92 -10.90
C LEU A 409 6.90 7.55 -10.24
N PHE A 410 6.80 6.50 -11.05
CA PHE A 410 6.96 5.13 -10.61
C PHE A 410 8.17 4.50 -11.30
N PHE A 411 8.83 3.56 -10.63
CA PHE A 411 9.94 2.78 -11.16
C PHE A 411 10.06 1.45 -10.40
N SER A 412 10.89 0.54 -10.91
CA SER A 412 11.13 -0.75 -10.26
C SER A 412 11.65 -0.56 -8.82
N SER A 413 11.00 -1.22 -7.87
CA SER A 413 11.35 -1.17 -6.45
C SER A 413 12.83 -1.48 -6.23
N ARG A 414 13.52 -0.61 -5.50
CA ARG A 414 14.95 -0.76 -5.22
C ARG A 414 15.38 0.00 -3.98
N VAL A 415 16.54 -0.38 -3.45
CA VAL A 415 17.15 0.33 -2.32
C VAL A 415 17.82 1.61 -2.79
N VAL A 416 17.50 2.71 -2.12
CA VAL A 416 17.99 4.04 -2.44
C VAL A 416 18.53 4.70 -1.18
N ARG A 417 19.68 5.38 -1.30
CA ARG A 417 20.24 6.24 -0.26
C ARG A 417 20.37 7.70 -0.70
N PHE A 418 20.49 7.93 -1.99
CA PHE A 418 20.59 9.24 -2.62
C PHE A 418 19.64 9.34 -3.81
N ILE A 419 18.97 10.48 -3.94
CA ILE A 419 18.10 10.84 -5.07
C ILE A 419 18.70 12.08 -5.72
N ARG A 420 18.90 12.07 -7.03
CA ARG A 420 19.39 13.20 -7.82
C ARG A 420 18.34 13.59 -8.86
N ILE A 421 17.97 14.86 -8.87
CA ILE A 421 17.03 15.44 -9.84
C ILE A 421 17.80 16.50 -10.62
N VAL A 422 17.87 16.33 -11.94
CA VAL A 422 18.62 17.23 -12.82
C VAL A 422 17.68 17.81 -13.87
N GLY A 423 17.42 19.11 -13.78
CA GLY A 423 16.76 19.89 -14.81
C GLY A 423 17.65 20.11 -16.01
N THR A 424 17.09 19.89 -17.20
CA THR A 424 17.76 19.98 -18.49
C THR A 424 17.19 21.08 -19.37
N HIS A 425 15.94 21.51 -19.11
CA HIS A 425 15.29 22.60 -19.82
C HIS A 425 14.33 23.36 -18.90
N ASN A 426 14.17 24.66 -19.14
CA ASN A 426 13.15 25.54 -18.57
C ASN A 426 12.60 26.38 -19.72
N SER A 427 11.28 26.45 -19.86
CA SER A 427 10.62 27.20 -20.94
C SER A 427 10.74 28.73 -20.81
N GLN A 428 11.15 29.23 -19.65
CA GLN A 428 11.43 30.63 -19.40
C GLN A 428 12.90 30.98 -19.65
N SER A 429 13.22 32.26 -19.78
CA SER A 429 14.57 32.74 -20.14
C SER A 429 15.65 32.47 -19.07
N ASN A 430 15.26 32.20 -17.82
CA ASN A 430 16.22 31.84 -16.77
C ASN A 430 16.64 30.37 -16.87
N ARG A 431 17.94 30.10 -16.76
CA ARG A 431 18.50 28.74 -16.79
C ARG A 431 18.44 28.07 -15.42
N MET A 432 17.30 28.16 -14.74
CA MET A 432 17.16 27.62 -13.38
C MET A 432 16.05 26.56 -13.34
N PHE A 433 16.36 25.39 -12.80
CA PHE A 433 15.37 24.36 -12.49
C PHE A 433 14.88 24.53 -11.06
N HIS A 434 13.57 24.43 -10.83
CA HIS A 434 12.95 24.74 -9.54
C HIS A 434 12.09 23.57 -9.06
N LEU A 435 12.35 23.13 -7.83
CA LEU A 435 11.64 22.05 -7.16
C LEU A 435 11.09 22.57 -5.83
N VAL A 436 9.78 22.44 -5.65
CA VAL A 436 9.06 22.95 -4.48
C VAL A 436 9.04 21.93 -3.36
N SER A 437 8.71 20.68 -3.67
CA SER A 437 8.70 19.58 -2.72
C SER A 437 9.10 18.25 -3.38
N LEU A 438 9.53 17.31 -2.54
CA LEU A 438 9.86 15.95 -2.89
C LEU A 438 9.25 15.00 -1.86
N GLU A 439 8.57 13.97 -2.35
CA GLU A 439 8.23 12.81 -1.55
C GLU A 439 8.87 11.56 -2.18
N ALA A 440 9.37 10.67 -1.33
CA ALA A 440 9.88 9.36 -1.73
C ALA A 440 9.17 8.30 -0.91
N LEU A 441 8.54 7.34 -1.58
CA LEU A 441 7.67 6.36 -0.96
C LEU A 441 7.90 4.95 -1.51
N ASN A 442 7.49 3.97 -0.71
CA ASN A 442 7.18 2.64 -1.18
C ASN A 442 5.66 2.50 -1.28
N SER A 443 5.12 2.43 -2.49
CA SER A 443 3.69 2.28 -2.75
C SER A 443 3.36 0.84 -3.16
N SER A 444 2.25 0.31 -2.65
CA SER A 444 1.63 -0.93 -3.12
C SER A 444 0.62 -0.70 -4.26
N GLU A 445 0.46 0.55 -4.70
CA GLU A 445 -0.39 0.92 -5.84
C GLU A 445 0.08 0.19 -7.10
N GLU A 446 -0.87 -0.41 -7.82
CA GLU A 446 -0.59 -1.02 -9.12
C GLU A 446 -0.35 0.06 -10.18
N PHE A 447 0.72 -0.09 -10.94
CA PHE A 447 1.08 0.81 -12.02
C PHE A 447 1.71 0.02 -13.17
N GLU A 448 1.54 0.52 -14.39
CA GLU A 448 2.17 -0.05 -15.57
C GLU A 448 3.09 0.97 -16.21
N ILE A 449 4.32 0.55 -16.56
CA ILE A 449 5.31 1.39 -17.22
C ILE A 449 5.62 0.77 -18.58
N ASP A 450 5.56 1.57 -19.64
CA ASP A 450 5.99 1.14 -20.96
C ASP A 450 7.50 0.87 -20.94
N PRO A 451 7.96 -0.37 -21.19
CA PRO A 451 9.38 -0.71 -21.13
C PRO A 451 10.23 0.01 -22.18
N LYS A 452 9.62 0.57 -23.24
CA LYS A 452 10.35 1.30 -24.30
C LYS A 452 10.58 2.76 -23.92
N THR A 453 9.56 3.42 -23.39
CA THR A 453 9.60 4.87 -23.10
C THR A 453 9.85 5.18 -21.63
N MET A 454 9.71 4.19 -20.74
CA MET A 454 9.73 4.33 -19.28
C MET A 454 8.68 5.30 -18.74
N LEU A 455 7.60 5.52 -19.50
CA LEU A 455 6.46 6.36 -19.10
C LEU A 455 5.35 5.52 -18.49
N LEU A 456 4.59 6.13 -17.58
CA LEU A 456 3.39 5.52 -17.02
C LEU A 456 2.34 5.30 -18.12
N ILE A 457 1.76 4.11 -18.13
CA ILE A 457 0.54 3.77 -18.86
C ILE A 457 -0.62 3.93 -17.87
N PRO A 458 -1.38 5.03 -17.93
CA PRO A 458 -2.49 5.24 -17.01
C PRO A 458 -3.64 4.28 -17.32
N SER A 459 -4.29 3.77 -16.26
CA SER A 459 -5.52 2.97 -16.36
C SER A 459 -6.80 3.81 -16.21
N MET A 460 -6.67 5.07 -15.79
CA MET A 460 -7.79 6.00 -15.53
C MET A 460 -7.50 7.37 -16.13
N ASN A 461 -8.55 8.17 -16.37
CA ASN A 461 -8.45 9.50 -16.94
C ASN A 461 -7.48 10.41 -16.14
N VAL A 462 -6.35 10.78 -16.76
CA VAL A 462 -5.36 11.71 -16.22
C VAL A 462 -5.60 13.15 -16.67
N ALA A 463 -6.46 13.40 -17.65
CA ALA A 463 -6.87 14.74 -18.08
C ALA A 463 -7.95 15.31 -17.14
N THR A 464 -7.60 15.55 -15.88
CA THR A 464 -8.50 16.12 -14.87
C THR A 464 -7.85 17.27 -14.11
N ILE A 465 -8.67 18.16 -13.54
CA ILE A 465 -8.19 19.27 -12.70
C ILE A 465 -7.43 18.74 -11.48
N ALA A 466 -7.91 17.64 -10.87
CA ALA A 466 -7.27 17.01 -9.72
C ALA A 466 -5.85 16.49 -10.03
N ASN A 467 -5.61 16.10 -11.28
CA ASN A 467 -4.30 15.71 -11.79
C ASN A 467 -3.53 16.89 -12.40
N ASN A 468 -3.91 18.14 -12.12
CA ASN A 468 -3.23 19.36 -12.62
C ASN A 468 -3.16 19.51 -14.15
N ALA A 469 -4.02 18.79 -14.90
CA ALA A 469 -4.18 19.00 -16.34
C ALA A 469 -4.83 20.36 -16.61
N LEU A 470 -4.50 20.98 -17.74
CA LEU A 470 -4.97 22.31 -18.12
C LEU A 470 -5.47 22.35 -19.56
N VAL A 471 -6.41 23.26 -19.81
CA VAL A 471 -6.70 23.75 -21.16
C VAL A 471 -5.86 25.02 -21.37
N ILE A 472 -4.89 24.96 -22.28
CA ILE A 472 -3.97 26.08 -22.58
C ILE A 472 -4.38 26.87 -23.83
N GLU A 473 -5.23 26.29 -24.67
CA GLU A 473 -5.86 26.95 -25.82
C GLU A 473 -7.32 26.51 -25.92
N GLY A 474 -8.19 27.42 -26.34
CA GLY A 474 -9.64 27.25 -26.36
C GLY A 474 -10.34 28.29 -25.49
N VAL A 475 -11.59 28.59 -25.84
CA VAL A 475 -12.44 29.56 -25.16
C VAL A 475 -13.51 28.80 -24.39
N SER A 476 -13.72 29.16 -23.14
CA SER A 476 -14.84 28.66 -22.34
C SER A 476 -15.35 29.77 -21.43
N ARG A 477 -16.66 29.84 -21.26
CA ARG A 477 -17.29 30.72 -20.26
C ARG A 477 -17.10 30.18 -18.84
N CYS A 478 -17.00 28.85 -18.71
CA CYS A 478 -16.74 28.16 -17.45
C CYS A 478 -15.29 27.66 -17.40
N ARG A 479 -14.51 28.13 -16.43
CA ARG A 479 -13.13 27.67 -16.25
C ARG A 479 -13.10 26.14 -16.10
N ASN A 480 -12.21 25.48 -16.83
CA ASN A 480 -12.00 24.03 -16.80
C ASN A 480 -13.20 23.16 -17.22
N ALA A 481 -14.19 23.71 -17.95
CA ALA A 481 -15.37 22.96 -18.39
C ALA A 481 -15.02 21.60 -19.02
N LEU A 482 -13.99 21.55 -19.85
CA LEU A 482 -13.56 20.33 -20.54
C LEU A 482 -13.05 19.21 -19.61
N LEU A 483 -12.55 19.56 -18.42
CA LEU A 483 -11.78 18.66 -17.53
C LEU A 483 -12.40 18.50 -16.14
N ASN A 484 -13.61 19.03 -15.93
CA ASN A 484 -14.27 19.06 -14.61
C ASN A 484 -15.09 17.79 -14.30
N GLY A 485 -15.23 16.87 -15.26
CA GLY A 485 -15.99 15.62 -15.10
C GLY A 485 -17.49 15.74 -15.38
N GLN A 486 -18.00 16.94 -15.70
CA GLN A 486 -19.42 17.12 -16.00
C GLN A 486 -19.74 16.73 -17.44
N THR A 487 -20.73 15.85 -17.61
CA THR A 487 -21.11 15.24 -18.89
C THR A 487 -22.61 15.33 -19.18
N SER A 488 -23.38 16.02 -18.34
CA SER A 488 -24.85 16.10 -18.49
C SER A 488 -25.44 17.51 -18.28
N ASP A 489 -24.74 18.38 -17.57
CA ASP A 489 -25.18 19.75 -17.27
C ASP A 489 -24.41 20.75 -18.14
N TYR A 490 -24.88 20.90 -19.38
CA TYR A 490 -24.36 21.88 -20.34
C TYR A 490 -25.50 22.37 -21.23
N ASP A 491 -25.42 23.64 -21.60
CA ASP A 491 -26.39 24.34 -22.42
C ASP A 491 -25.69 25.37 -23.30
N TRP A 492 -26.47 26.19 -24.02
CA TRP A 492 -25.92 27.14 -24.98
C TRP A 492 -24.99 28.17 -24.32
N ASP A 493 -25.15 28.39 -23.02
CA ASP A 493 -24.39 29.39 -22.28
C ASP A 493 -23.24 28.81 -21.46
N ASN A 494 -23.23 27.51 -21.15
CA ASN A 494 -22.27 26.90 -20.22
C ASN A 494 -21.91 25.44 -20.54
N GLY A 495 -20.79 24.97 -19.98
CA GLY A 495 -20.47 23.54 -19.91
C GLY A 495 -19.69 22.97 -21.10
N TYR A 496 -19.07 23.80 -21.93
CA TYR A 496 -18.20 23.35 -23.02
C TYR A 496 -17.01 24.27 -23.22
N THR A 497 -15.97 23.76 -23.88
CA THR A 497 -14.85 24.52 -24.42
C THR A 497 -14.94 24.54 -25.94
N CYS A 498 -14.64 25.67 -26.56
CA CYS A 498 -14.78 25.86 -27.99
C CYS A 498 -13.61 26.59 -28.63
N HIS A 499 -13.50 26.50 -29.96
CA HIS A 499 -12.63 27.36 -30.75
C HIS A 499 -13.28 27.70 -32.10
N GLN A 500 -12.88 28.80 -32.71
CA GLN A 500 -13.32 29.18 -34.06
C GLN A 500 -12.70 28.23 -35.10
N LEU A 501 -13.52 27.77 -36.05
CA LEU A 501 -13.04 26.94 -37.17
C LEU A 501 -12.05 27.73 -38.04
N GLY A 502 -10.96 27.06 -38.43
CA GLY A 502 -9.94 27.63 -39.32
C GLY A 502 -8.93 28.57 -38.65
N SER A 503 -9.10 28.94 -37.37
CA SER A 503 -8.21 29.91 -36.70
C SER A 503 -7.77 29.54 -35.28
N GLY A 504 -8.01 28.32 -34.81
CA GLY A 504 -7.58 27.88 -33.48
C GLY A 504 -7.78 26.39 -33.24
N ALA A 505 -7.53 25.97 -32.01
CA ALA A 505 -7.74 24.63 -31.50
C ALA A 505 -8.16 24.64 -30.02
N ILE A 506 -8.54 23.48 -29.50
CA ILE A 506 -8.57 23.22 -28.06
C ILE A 506 -7.32 22.43 -27.72
N THR A 507 -6.43 23.00 -26.91
CA THR A 507 -5.17 22.35 -26.53
C THR A 507 -5.17 22.03 -25.03
N VAL A 508 -5.09 20.74 -24.71
CA VAL A 508 -4.97 20.20 -23.35
C VAL A 508 -3.52 19.88 -23.06
N GLN A 509 -3.03 20.27 -21.89
CA GLN A 509 -1.72 19.92 -21.35
C GLN A 509 -1.88 19.00 -20.13
N LEU A 510 -1.27 17.84 -20.18
CA LEU A 510 -1.08 16.93 -19.05
C LEU A 510 0.10 17.42 -18.17
N PRO A 511 0.10 17.14 -16.85
CA PRO A 511 1.16 17.60 -15.94
C PRO A 511 2.53 16.96 -16.26
N GLN A 512 2.52 15.72 -16.74
CA GLN A 512 3.68 14.89 -16.99
C GLN A 512 3.43 14.05 -18.26
N PRO A 513 4.47 13.45 -18.86
CA PRO A 513 4.30 12.56 -19.99
C PRO A 513 3.67 11.22 -19.59
N TYR A 514 2.81 10.71 -20.46
CA TYR A 514 2.18 9.39 -20.36
C TYR A 514 2.27 8.64 -21.69
N THR A 515 2.21 7.31 -21.64
CA THR A 515 1.98 6.49 -22.83
C THR A 515 0.48 6.22 -22.97
N ILE A 516 -0.12 6.74 -24.04
CA ILE A 516 -1.57 6.76 -24.28
C ILE A 516 -1.89 6.04 -25.59
N SER A 517 -2.93 5.20 -25.57
CA SER A 517 -3.46 4.50 -26.75
C SER A 517 -4.95 4.78 -27.01
N SER A 518 -5.62 5.46 -26.08
CA SER A 518 -7.03 5.81 -26.22
C SER A 518 -7.33 7.20 -25.68
N MET A 519 -8.34 7.85 -26.22
CA MET A 519 -8.92 9.09 -25.72
C MET A 519 -10.43 9.06 -25.96
N ARG A 520 -11.18 9.87 -25.22
CA ARG A 520 -12.61 10.05 -25.47
C ARG A 520 -12.99 11.51 -25.34
N LEU A 521 -13.94 11.94 -26.15
CA LEU A 521 -14.48 13.30 -26.07
C LEU A 521 -15.98 13.30 -26.29
N LEU A 522 -16.67 14.21 -25.61
CA LEU A 522 -18.10 14.48 -25.79
C LEU A 522 -18.24 15.74 -26.64
N LEU A 523 -18.67 15.57 -27.88
CA LEU A 523 -19.08 16.69 -28.72
C LEU A 523 -20.46 17.17 -28.27
N TRP A 524 -20.74 18.45 -28.48
CA TRP A 524 -22.08 19.00 -28.28
C TRP A 524 -23.13 18.18 -29.01
N ASP A 525 -24.18 17.77 -28.30
CA ASP A 525 -25.24 16.89 -28.80
C ASP A 525 -26.65 17.32 -28.41
N CYS A 526 -26.83 18.52 -27.81
CA CYS A 526 -28.15 19.05 -27.45
C CYS A 526 -29.08 19.31 -28.66
N ASP A 527 -28.53 19.32 -29.88
CA ASP A 527 -29.27 19.42 -31.14
C ASP A 527 -28.60 18.58 -32.24
N ASP A 528 -29.20 18.55 -33.44
CA ASP A 528 -28.82 17.66 -34.53
C ASP A 528 -27.54 18.04 -35.30
N ARG A 529 -26.75 18.99 -34.79
CA ARG A 529 -25.48 19.34 -35.43
C ARG A 529 -24.46 18.20 -35.37
N TYR A 530 -23.56 18.21 -36.33
CA TYR A 530 -22.43 17.29 -36.39
C TYR A 530 -21.15 18.07 -36.69
N TYR A 531 -20.02 17.44 -36.37
CA TYR A 531 -18.69 18.01 -36.49
C TYR A 531 -17.76 17.12 -37.30
N SER A 532 -16.70 17.72 -37.84
CA SER A 532 -15.53 16.99 -38.34
C SER A 532 -14.30 17.56 -37.67
N TYR A 533 -13.32 16.72 -37.37
CA TYR A 533 -12.14 17.13 -36.60
C TYR A 533 -10.96 16.18 -36.81
N TYR A 534 -9.80 16.57 -36.30
CA TYR A 534 -8.68 15.66 -36.10
C TYR A 534 -8.04 15.94 -34.73
N VAL A 535 -7.28 14.97 -34.24
CA VAL A 535 -6.54 15.10 -32.97
C VAL A 535 -5.06 14.88 -33.23
N GLU A 536 -4.25 15.80 -32.71
CA GLU A 536 -2.80 15.71 -32.70
C GLU A 536 -2.28 15.63 -31.27
N VAL A 537 -1.13 14.98 -31.09
CA VAL A 537 -0.43 14.94 -29.81
C VAL A 537 1.00 15.44 -29.97
N SER A 538 1.55 15.96 -28.88
CA SER A 538 2.94 16.40 -28.81
C SER A 538 3.53 16.14 -27.43
N VAL A 539 4.86 16.08 -27.36
CA VAL A 539 5.63 16.01 -26.11
C VAL A 539 6.30 17.35 -25.77
N ASN A 540 6.41 18.26 -26.74
CA ASN A 540 7.22 19.48 -26.67
C ASN A 540 6.57 20.72 -27.32
N GLN A 541 5.32 20.63 -27.79
CA GLN A 541 4.58 21.64 -28.56
C GLN A 541 5.16 22.05 -29.93
N GLN A 542 6.29 21.48 -30.34
CA GLN A 542 6.93 21.76 -31.62
C GLN A 542 6.59 20.67 -32.63
N ASP A 543 6.78 19.40 -32.23
CA ASP A 543 6.51 18.24 -33.06
C ASP A 543 5.11 17.71 -32.76
N TRP A 544 4.22 17.78 -33.75
CA TRP A 544 2.84 17.32 -33.63
C TRP A 544 2.63 16.07 -34.48
N LYS A 545 2.00 15.06 -33.89
CA LYS A 545 1.61 13.81 -34.56
C LYS A 545 0.10 13.69 -34.57
N LYS A 546 -0.51 13.65 -35.76
CA LYS A 546 -1.94 13.32 -35.91
C LYS A 546 -2.18 11.85 -35.50
N VAL A 547 -3.02 11.64 -34.49
CA VAL A 547 -3.39 10.31 -33.95
C VAL A 547 -4.82 9.90 -34.32
N THR A 548 -5.65 10.86 -34.72
CA THR A 548 -7.01 10.61 -35.20
C THR A 548 -7.32 11.59 -36.32
N ASP A 549 -7.91 11.09 -37.40
CA ASP A 549 -8.41 11.90 -38.50
C ASP A 549 -9.90 11.57 -38.75
N ARG A 550 -10.78 12.53 -38.49
CA ARG A 550 -12.22 12.46 -38.74
C ARG A 550 -12.69 13.63 -39.60
N GLN A 551 -11.82 14.16 -40.45
CA GLN A 551 -12.13 15.34 -41.28
C GLN A 551 -13.22 15.07 -42.33
N ILE A 552 -13.44 13.79 -42.69
CA ILE A 552 -14.48 13.35 -43.65
C ILE A 552 -15.71 12.71 -42.98
N ASN A 553 -15.74 12.68 -41.65
CA ASN A 553 -16.81 12.05 -40.88
C ASN A 553 -17.75 13.10 -40.29
N GLN A 554 -19.02 12.75 -40.18
CA GLN A 554 -20.02 13.47 -39.41
C GLN A 554 -20.06 12.90 -37.99
N CYS A 555 -19.53 13.66 -37.03
CA CYS A 555 -19.33 13.22 -35.66
C CYS A 555 -20.27 13.96 -34.70
N ARG A 556 -20.91 13.26 -33.75
CA ARG A 556 -21.80 13.86 -32.74
C ARG A 556 -21.75 13.09 -31.42
N GLY A 557 -21.95 13.79 -30.30
CA GLY A 557 -21.99 13.18 -28.98
C GLY A 557 -20.66 12.53 -28.61
N TRP A 558 -20.73 11.41 -27.91
CA TRP A 558 -19.53 10.70 -27.47
C TRP A 558 -18.72 10.09 -28.60
N GLN A 559 -17.42 10.32 -28.57
CA GLN A 559 -16.45 9.86 -29.55
C GLN A 559 -15.33 9.10 -28.85
N LEU A 560 -15.19 7.80 -29.15
CA LEU A 560 -14.04 6.99 -28.72
C LEU A 560 -12.93 7.05 -29.78
N LEU A 561 -11.71 7.32 -29.35
CA LEU A 561 -10.51 7.40 -30.18
C LEU A 561 -9.54 6.32 -29.73
N GLU A 562 -9.20 5.40 -30.62
CA GLU A 562 -8.18 4.36 -30.39
C GLU A 562 -7.08 4.50 -31.43
N PHE A 563 -5.84 4.40 -30.98
CA PHE A 563 -4.66 4.56 -31.81
C PHE A 563 -3.46 3.81 -31.22
N PRO A 564 -2.41 3.54 -32.01
CA PRO A 564 -1.18 2.94 -31.49
C PRO A 564 -0.61 3.76 -30.33
N ALA A 565 -0.15 3.10 -29.28
CA ALA A 565 0.39 3.76 -28.09
C ALA A 565 1.48 4.79 -28.45
N VAL A 566 1.35 6.00 -27.92
CA VAL A 566 2.23 7.15 -28.16
C VAL A 566 2.49 7.91 -26.87
N SER A 567 3.65 8.56 -26.78
CA SER A 567 3.96 9.47 -25.67
C SER A 567 3.22 10.79 -25.85
N VAL A 568 2.53 11.24 -24.80
CA VAL A 568 1.65 12.42 -24.84
C VAL A 568 1.93 13.31 -23.64
N VAL A 569 2.10 14.62 -23.91
CA VAL A 569 2.05 15.71 -22.91
C VAL A 569 0.97 16.71 -23.32
N PHE A 570 0.89 17.02 -24.61
CA PHE A 570 -0.08 17.94 -25.18
C PHE A 570 -1.01 17.20 -26.13
N ILE A 571 -2.30 17.54 -26.07
CA ILE A 571 -3.34 17.06 -26.97
C ILE A 571 -3.98 18.28 -27.61
N LYS A 572 -4.04 18.31 -28.93
CA LYS A 572 -4.71 19.37 -29.70
C LYS A 572 -5.88 18.77 -30.46
N ILE A 573 -7.07 19.28 -30.15
CA ILE A 573 -8.33 18.91 -30.80
C ILE A 573 -8.67 20.05 -31.77
N VAL A 574 -8.70 19.73 -33.06
CA VAL A 574 -8.93 20.72 -34.11
C VAL A 574 -10.21 20.39 -34.87
N GLY A 575 -11.24 21.19 -34.61
CA GLY A 575 -12.45 21.20 -35.41
C GLY A 575 -12.20 21.76 -36.81
N THR A 576 -12.69 21.05 -37.82
CA THR A 576 -12.61 21.43 -39.23
C THR A 576 -13.96 21.72 -39.85
N HIS A 577 -15.04 21.23 -39.25
CA HIS A 577 -16.41 21.48 -39.69
C HIS A 577 -17.38 21.45 -38.51
N ASN A 578 -18.45 22.24 -38.60
CA ASN A 578 -19.65 22.18 -37.79
C ASN A 578 -20.83 22.52 -38.72
N SER A 579 -21.89 21.71 -38.71
CA SER A 579 -23.05 21.89 -39.60
C SER A 579 -23.97 23.05 -39.22
N ALA A 580 -23.82 23.64 -38.02
CA ALA A 580 -24.69 24.70 -37.53
C ALA A 580 -24.05 26.10 -37.56
N ASN A 581 -22.74 26.23 -37.31
CA ASN A 581 -22.03 27.52 -37.24
C ASN A 581 -20.51 27.35 -37.37
N GLU A 582 -19.75 28.43 -37.23
CA GLU A 582 -18.28 28.45 -37.42
C GLU A 582 -17.47 28.15 -36.14
N VAL A 583 -18.07 27.51 -35.13
CA VAL A 583 -17.43 27.22 -33.84
C VAL A 583 -17.44 25.72 -33.54
N PHE A 584 -16.31 25.15 -33.18
CA PHE A 584 -16.22 23.76 -32.71
C PHE A 584 -16.45 23.70 -31.21
N HIS A 585 -17.32 22.79 -30.74
CA HIS A 585 -17.70 22.68 -29.33
C HIS A 585 -17.36 21.29 -28.77
N CYS A 586 -16.60 21.26 -27.68
CA CYS A 586 -16.25 20.04 -26.96
C CYS A 586 -16.66 20.21 -25.49
N VAL A 587 -17.57 19.34 -25.03
CA VAL A 587 -18.16 19.39 -23.68
C VAL A 587 -17.18 18.81 -22.67
N HIS A 588 -16.66 17.62 -22.92
CA HIS A 588 -15.83 16.87 -21.98
C HIS A 588 -14.73 16.07 -22.70
N PHE A 589 -13.59 15.87 -22.03
CA PHE A 589 -12.45 15.13 -22.56
C PHE A 589 -11.86 14.17 -21.52
N GLU A 590 -11.49 12.98 -21.99
CA GLU A 590 -10.83 11.94 -21.22
C GLU A 590 -9.57 11.45 -21.95
N CYS A 591 -8.48 11.32 -21.19
CA CYS A 591 -7.23 10.76 -21.65
C CYS A 591 -6.59 10.00 -20.50
N PRO A 592 -6.46 8.66 -20.56
CA PRO A 592 -7.07 7.77 -21.54
C PRO A 592 -8.60 7.75 -21.43
N ALA A 593 -9.27 7.10 -22.39
CA ALA A 593 -10.71 6.84 -22.30
C ALA A 593 -11.04 5.96 -21.07
N SER A 594 -12.12 6.26 -20.35
CA SER A 594 -12.59 5.40 -19.26
C SER A 594 -12.94 3.99 -19.75
N SER A 595 -12.67 2.96 -18.94
CA SER A 595 -13.08 1.57 -19.23
C SER A 595 -14.59 1.40 -19.30
N ASP A 596 -15.33 2.24 -18.58
CA ASP A 596 -16.80 2.24 -18.52
C ASP A 596 -17.42 3.17 -19.58
N ALA A 597 -16.63 3.60 -20.57
CA ALA A 597 -17.10 4.49 -21.62
C ALA A 597 -18.34 3.89 -22.33
N PRO A 598 -19.46 4.63 -22.42
CA PRO A 598 -20.61 4.19 -23.21
C PRO A 598 -20.18 3.78 -24.62
N PRO A 599 -20.75 2.67 -25.14
CA PRO A 599 -20.43 2.19 -26.47
C PRO A 599 -20.63 3.28 -27.51
N VAL A 600 -19.86 3.20 -28.60
CA VAL A 600 -19.98 4.07 -29.77
C VAL A 600 -21.44 4.01 -30.25
N ASP A 601 -22.22 5.09 -30.08
CA ASP A 601 -23.59 5.19 -30.61
C ASP A 601 -23.52 5.00 -32.13
N GLU A 602 -24.45 4.24 -32.73
CA GLU A 602 -24.54 4.10 -34.20
C GLU A 602 -24.67 5.45 -34.92
N ARG A 603 -25.10 6.50 -34.20
CA ARG A 603 -25.17 7.90 -34.69
C ARG A 603 -23.90 8.72 -34.44
N SER A 604 -22.91 8.19 -33.74
CA SER A 604 -21.75 8.95 -33.29
C SER A 604 -20.77 9.30 -34.40
N VAL A 605 -20.64 8.44 -35.43
CA VAL A 605 -19.75 8.65 -36.58
C VAL A 605 -20.42 8.12 -37.84
N ILE A 606 -20.81 9.02 -38.74
CA ILE A 606 -21.37 8.67 -40.05
C ILE A 606 -20.38 9.12 -41.14
N PRO A 607 -19.92 8.23 -42.05
CA PRO A 607 -19.14 8.65 -43.22
C PRO A 607 -19.96 9.65 -44.05
N ALA A 608 -19.34 10.71 -44.57
CA ALA A 608 -20.03 11.57 -45.52
C ALA A 608 -20.56 10.72 -46.70
N ILE A 609 -21.83 10.91 -47.04
CA ILE A 609 -22.43 10.28 -48.23
C ILE A 609 -21.57 10.71 -49.42
N GLN A 610 -20.87 9.77 -50.06
CA GLN A 610 -20.33 10.01 -51.38
C GLN A 610 -21.53 10.28 -52.27
N ASP A 611 -21.61 11.48 -52.85
CA ASP A 611 -22.56 11.79 -53.91
C ASP A 611 -22.42 10.71 -54.99
N TYR A 612 -23.31 9.73 -54.98
CA TYR A 612 -23.58 8.94 -56.16
C TYR A 612 -24.16 9.93 -57.15
N SER A 613 -23.28 10.43 -58.03
CA SER A 613 -23.67 11.13 -59.24
C SER A 613 -24.80 10.35 -59.88
N ILE A 614 -25.98 10.95 -59.84
CA ILE A 614 -27.16 10.52 -60.57
C ILE A 614 -26.77 10.53 -62.05
N GLU A 615 -26.46 9.37 -62.61
CA GLU A 615 -26.52 9.16 -64.05
C GLU A 615 -27.97 9.36 -64.46
N ASN A 616 -28.27 10.55 -64.99
CA ASN A 616 -29.50 10.83 -65.71
C ASN A 616 -29.32 10.41 -67.18
N ASN A 617 -30.22 9.52 -67.61
CA ASN A 617 -30.55 9.06 -68.97
C ASN A 617 -29.62 8.06 -69.68
#